data_AF-A0A355IIE0-F1
#
_entry.id   AF-A0A355IIE0-F1
#
_cell.length_a   1.000
_cell.length_b   1.000
_cell.length_c   1.000
_cell.angle_alpha   90.00
_cell.angle_beta   90.00
_cell.angle_gamma   90.00
#
_symmetry.space_group_name_H-M   'P 1'
#
loop_
_entity.id
_entity.type
_entity.pdbx_description
1 polymer ?
#
loop_
_entity_poly.entity_id
_entity_poly.type
_entity_poly.pdbx_seq_one_letter_code
_entity_poly.pdbx_strand_id
1 'polypeptide(L)'
;ARFWMTFGQEYLTHLRVIQNIGMARIDPVLYNGMEIVPIQFLKAVLPDPGELGENYTGQTSIGVRISGIKDGKQRTYAVYNNCSHEAAFKETGAQGVSYTTGVPAMCGAMMFLQGKWKQPGVFNVEQFDPDPFLKALGENGLPWVEYFDLDLEL
;
A
#
# COMPACT_ATOMS: atom_id res chain seq x y z
N ALA A 1 18.63 0.88 -0.98
CA ALA A 1 17.34 0.35 -0.45
C ALA A 1 16.77 -0.64 -1.47
N ARG A 2 15.97 -1.61 -1.02
CA ARG A 2 15.27 -2.58 -1.87
C ARG A 2 13.79 -2.54 -1.49
N PHE A 3 12.90 -2.79 -2.45
CA PHE A 3 11.46 -2.87 -2.25
C PHE A 3 10.96 -4.18 -2.83
N TRP A 4 10.10 -4.86 -2.09
CA TRP A 4 9.47 -6.11 -2.50
C TRP A 4 7.97 -6.00 -2.34
N MET A 5 7.25 -6.68 -3.24
CA MET A 5 5.80 -6.80 -3.22
C MET A 5 5.43 -8.25 -3.48
N THR A 6 4.39 -8.73 -2.81
CA THR A 6 3.90 -10.09 -2.97
C THR A 6 2.99 -10.20 -4.18
N PHE A 7 3.16 -11.27 -4.96
CA PHE A 7 2.29 -11.61 -6.08
C PHE A 7 1.98 -13.10 -6.05
N GLY A 8 0.69 -13.44 -5.98
CA GLY A 8 0.25 -14.82 -6.09
C GLY A 8 0.49 -15.36 -7.50
N GLN A 9 0.82 -16.65 -7.61
CA GLN A 9 1.08 -17.28 -8.91
C GLN A 9 -0.14 -17.23 -9.84
N GLU A 10 -1.34 -17.37 -9.29
CA GLU A 10 -2.60 -17.27 -10.04
C GLU A 10 -2.80 -15.86 -10.61
N TYR A 11 -2.58 -14.83 -9.80
CA TYR A 11 -2.61 -13.43 -10.23
C TYR A 11 -1.64 -13.17 -11.40
N LEU A 12 -0.37 -13.61 -11.27
CA LEU A 12 0.63 -13.48 -12.33
C LEU A 12 0.24 -14.27 -13.60
N THR A 13 -0.47 -15.38 -13.45
CA THR A 13 -0.96 -16.17 -14.57
C THR A 13 -2.05 -15.41 -15.32
N HIS A 14 -3.02 -14.82 -14.62
CA HIS A 14 -4.06 -13.99 -15.24
C HIS A 14 -3.50 -12.76 -15.94
N LEU A 15 -2.55 -12.05 -15.32
CA LEU A 15 -1.91 -10.90 -15.98
C LEU A 15 -1.19 -11.30 -17.28
N ARG A 16 -0.45 -12.41 -17.28
CA ARG A 16 0.22 -12.91 -18.48
C ARG A 16 -0.78 -13.32 -19.56
N VAL A 17 -1.89 -13.96 -19.20
CA VAL A 17 -2.95 -14.30 -20.16
C VAL A 17 -3.53 -13.03 -20.77
N ILE A 18 -3.97 -12.07 -19.96
CA ILE A 18 -4.51 -10.77 -20.40
C ILE A 18 -3.56 -10.06 -21.35
N GLN A 19 -2.27 -10.05 -21.03
CA GLN A 19 -1.24 -9.47 -21.89
C GLN A 19 -1.07 -10.24 -23.20
N ASN A 20 -0.98 -11.57 -23.16
CA ASN A 20 -0.75 -12.42 -24.33
C ASN A 20 -1.89 -12.37 -25.35
N ILE A 21 -3.14 -12.20 -24.89
CA ILE A 21 -4.30 -12.04 -25.77
C ILE A 21 -4.52 -10.58 -26.22
N GLY A 22 -3.64 -9.66 -25.82
CA GLY A 22 -3.67 -8.26 -26.24
C GLY A 22 -4.68 -7.37 -25.49
N MET A 23 -5.31 -7.86 -24.43
CA MET A 23 -6.29 -7.09 -23.65
C MET A 23 -5.66 -5.99 -22.78
N ALA A 24 -4.34 -6.02 -22.60
CA ALA A 24 -3.57 -4.96 -21.93
C ALA A 24 -3.12 -3.82 -22.89
N ARG A 25 -3.46 -3.89 -24.19
CA ARG A 25 -3.04 -2.87 -25.17
C ARG A 25 -3.70 -1.52 -24.92
N ILE A 26 -2.94 -0.47 -25.18
CA ILE A 26 -3.36 0.94 -25.09
C ILE A 26 -3.68 1.57 -26.44
N ASP A 27 -3.27 0.92 -27.53
CA ASP A 27 -3.54 1.35 -28.89
C ASP A 27 -4.90 0.81 -29.38
N PRO A 28 -5.61 1.57 -30.22
CA PRO A 28 -6.96 1.20 -30.66
C PRO A 28 -6.94 0.05 -31.66
N VAL A 29 -8.01 -0.73 -31.65
CA VAL A 29 -8.33 -1.76 -32.65
C VAL A 29 -9.69 -1.45 -33.27
N LEU A 30 -9.81 -1.57 -34.59
CA LEU A 30 -11.08 -1.40 -35.30
C LEU A 30 -11.92 -2.68 -35.17
N TYR A 31 -13.08 -2.58 -34.54
CA TYR A 31 -14.03 -3.67 -34.38
C TYR A 31 -15.43 -3.19 -34.77
N ASN A 32 -16.02 -3.80 -35.80
CA ASN A 32 -17.34 -3.43 -36.33
C ASN A 32 -17.48 -1.93 -36.66
N GLY A 33 -16.43 -1.32 -37.21
CA GLY A 33 -16.41 0.10 -37.57
C GLY A 33 -16.20 1.08 -36.41
N MET A 34 -15.98 0.58 -35.18
CA MET A 34 -15.64 1.39 -34.01
C MET A 34 -14.22 1.12 -33.53
N GLU A 35 -13.51 2.17 -33.13
CA GLU A 35 -12.23 2.04 -32.46
C GLU A 35 -12.43 1.68 -30.99
N ILE A 36 -11.80 0.61 -30.54
CA ILE A 36 -11.83 0.14 -29.16
C ILE A 36 -10.40 0.07 -28.64
N VAL A 37 -10.14 0.66 -27.47
CA VAL A 37 -8.88 0.49 -26.74
C VAL A 37 -9.04 -0.71 -25.78
N PRO A 38 -8.31 -1.83 -26.00
CA PRO A 38 -8.55 -3.07 -25.25
C PRO A 38 -8.51 -2.92 -23.73
N ILE A 39 -7.56 -2.17 -23.17
CA ILE A 39 -7.47 -1.99 -21.71
C ILE A 39 -8.67 -1.23 -21.13
N GLN A 40 -9.26 -0.31 -21.90
CA GLN A 40 -10.46 0.41 -21.47
C GLN A 40 -11.68 -0.49 -21.49
N PHE A 41 -11.80 -1.35 -22.51
CA PHE A 41 -12.85 -2.36 -22.54
C PHE A 41 -12.69 -3.39 -21.42
N LEU A 42 -11.45 -3.83 -21.14
CA LEU A 42 -11.15 -4.72 -20.00
C LEU A 42 -11.64 -4.10 -18.69
N LYS A 43 -11.35 -2.82 -18.45
CA LYS A 43 -11.84 -2.11 -17.26
C LYS A 43 -13.36 -2.15 -17.14
N ALA A 44 -14.09 -2.04 -18.26
CA ALA A 44 -15.56 -2.03 -18.25
C ALA A 44 -16.20 -3.40 -17.95
N VAL A 45 -15.46 -4.51 -18.14
CA VAL A 45 -15.96 -5.87 -17.87
C VAL A 45 -15.45 -6.46 -16.55
N LEU A 46 -14.45 -5.84 -15.93
CA LEU A 46 -13.99 -6.24 -14.60
C LEU A 46 -14.99 -5.76 -13.53
N PRO A 47 -15.10 -6.47 -12.38
CA PRO A 47 -15.90 -6.01 -11.25
C PRO A 47 -15.46 -4.61 -10.78
N ASP A 48 -16.42 -3.83 -10.26
CA ASP A 48 -16.09 -2.53 -9.66
C ASP A 48 -15.15 -2.73 -8.45
N PRO A 49 -13.95 -2.13 -8.43
CA PRO A 49 -13.04 -2.23 -7.30
C PRO A 49 -13.65 -1.82 -5.95
N GLY A 50 -14.64 -0.92 -5.95
CA GLY A 50 -15.35 -0.49 -4.73
C GLY A 50 -16.25 -1.57 -4.14
N GLU A 51 -16.78 -2.47 -4.98
CA GLU A 51 -17.66 -3.56 -4.56
C GLU A 51 -16.88 -4.79 -4.06
N LEU A 52 -15.59 -4.88 -4.35
CA LEU A 52 -14.75 -6.01 -3.93
C LEU A 52 -14.65 -6.13 -2.39
N GLY A 53 -14.85 -5.04 -1.66
CA GLY A 53 -14.63 -4.99 -0.20
C GLY A 53 -15.56 -5.87 0.63
N GLU A 54 -16.81 -6.10 0.21
CA GLU A 54 -17.84 -6.76 1.03
C GLU A 54 -17.50 -8.22 1.39
N ASN A 55 -16.79 -8.92 0.48
CA ASN A 55 -16.39 -10.31 0.67
C ASN A 55 -14.86 -10.49 0.74
N TYR A 56 -14.12 -9.39 0.90
CA TYR A 56 -12.66 -9.44 0.87
C TYR A 56 -12.09 -9.81 2.24
N THR A 57 -11.44 -10.97 2.30
CA THR A 57 -10.85 -11.49 3.53
C THR A 57 -9.33 -11.44 3.52
N GLY A 58 -8.75 -11.56 4.71
CA GLY A 58 -7.30 -11.60 4.90
C GLY A 58 -6.72 -10.26 5.31
N GLN A 59 -5.40 -10.13 5.18
CA GLN A 59 -4.67 -9.00 5.73
C GLN A 59 -3.60 -8.51 4.76
N THR A 60 -3.35 -7.20 4.80
CA THR A 60 -2.10 -6.64 4.30
C THR A 60 -1.03 -6.71 5.39
N SER A 61 0.23 -6.83 4.98
CA SER A 61 1.38 -6.71 5.86
C SER A 61 2.44 -5.85 5.15
N ILE A 62 2.73 -4.69 5.72
CA ILE A 62 3.64 -3.70 5.12
C ILE A 62 4.64 -3.27 6.19
N GLY A 63 5.92 -3.31 5.86
CA GLY A 63 6.97 -2.94 6.79
C GLY A 63 8.33 -2.79 6.14
N VAL A 64 9.32 -2.52 6.98
CA VAL A 64 10.72 -2.35 6.59
C VAL A 64 11.61 -3.23 7.46
N ARG A 65 12.62 -3.83 6.81
CA ARG A 65 13.71 -4.56 7.45
C ARG A 65 14.98 -3.73 7.29
N ILE A 66 15.61 -3.37 8.40
CA ILE A 66 16.71 -2.42 8.47
C ILE A 66 17.90 -3.09 9.14
N SER A 67 19.07 -3.00 8.51
CA SER A 67 20.35 -3.41 9.11
C SER A 67 21.28 -2.20 9.17
N GLY A 68 22.00 -2.05 10.28
CA GLY A 68 22.89 -0.92 10.50
C GLY A 68 23.79 -1.11 11.71
N ILE A 69 24.48 -0.03 12.10
CA ILE A 69 25.37 -0.02 13.26
C ILE A 69 24.77 0.92 14.32
N LYS A 70 24.69 0.44 15.56
CA LYS A 70 24.35 1.25 16.74
C LYS A 70 25.35 0.93 17.85
N ASP A 71 25.90 1.96 18.48
CA ASP A 71 26.87 1.82 19.58
C ASP A 71 28.06 0.90 19.23
N GLY A 72 28.54 0.99 17.99
CA GLY A 72 29.67 0.21 17.47
C GLY A 72 29.37 -1.26 17.18
N LYS A 73 28.11 -1.71 17.30
CA LYS A 73 27.70 -3.11 17.03
C LYS A 73 26.73 -3.17 15.86
N GLN A 74 26.82 -4.25 15.08
CA GLN A 74 25.82 -4.56 14.07
C GLN A 74 24.47 -4.81 14.75
N ARG A 75 23.41 -4.22 14.21
CA ARG A 75 22.04 -4.35 14.68
C ARG A 75 21.12 -4.56 13.50
N THR A 76 20.02 -5.24 13.77
CA THR A 76 18.91 -5.40 12.84
C THR A 76 17.63 -4.94 13.51
N TYR A 77 16.70 -4.46 12.71
CA TYR A 77 15.43 -3.93 13.16
C TYR A 77 14.37 -4.19 12.10
N ALA A 78 13.18 -4.59 12.53
CA ALA A 78 12.03 -4.72 11.67
C ALA A 78 10.85 -3.98 12.29
N VAL A 79 10.13 -3.23 11.46
CA VAL A 79 8.87 -2.59 11.85
C VAL A 79 7.84 -2.82 10.74
N TYR A 80 6.64 -3.22 11.12
CA TYR A 80 5.55 -3.45 10.17
C TYR A 80 4.18 -3.21 10.80
N ASN A 81 3.18 -3.02 9.95
CA ASN A 81 1.77 -3.03 10.30
C ASN A 81 1.08 -4.19 9.58
N ASN A 82 0.17 -4.86 10.28
CA ASN A 82 -0.81 -5.74 9.68
C ASN A 82 -2.18 -5.05 9.73
N CYS A 83 -2.91 -5.06 8.62
CA CYS A 83 -4.24 -4.46 8.53
C CYS A 83 -5.23 -5.45 7.90
N SER A 84 -6.31 -5.77 8.62
CA SER A 84 -7.38 -6.65 8.15
C SER A 84 -8.29 -5.91 7.18
N HIS A 85 -8.61 -6.56 6.05
CA HIS A 85 -9.53 -6.01 5.07
C HIS A 85 -10.94 -5.86 5.64
N GLU A 86 -11.39 -6.85 6.42
CA GLU A 86 -12.71 -6.89 7.02
C GLU A 86 -12.88 -5.79 8.08
N ALA A 87 -11.86 -5.58 8.93
CA ALA A 87 -11.88 -4.53 9.93
C ALA A 87 -11.92 -3.13 9.28
N ALA A 88 -11.07 -2.90 8.28
CA ALA A 88 -11.04 -1.66 7.52
C ALA A 88 -12.39 -1.39 6.81
N PHE A 89 -12.97 -2.41 6.18
CA PHE A 89 -14.24 -2.29 5.47
C PHE A 89 -15.39 -2.00 6.44
N LYS A 90 -15.42 -2.65 7.60
CA LYS A 90 -16.44 -2.40 8.64
C LYS A 90 -16.39 -0.96 9.17
N GLU A 91 -15.21 -0.36 9.27
CA GLU A 91 -15.04 1.01 9.75
C GLU A 91 -15.35 2.06 8.68
N THR A 92 -14.85 1.85 7.45
CA THR A 92 -14.77 2.92 6.44
C THR A 92 -15.50 2.61 5.12
N GLY A 93 -15.98 1.39 4.94
CA GLY A 93 -16.47 0.88 3.66
C GLY A 93 -15.36 0.62 2.64
N ALA A 94 -14.08 0.71 3.04
CA ALA A 94 -12.93 0.50 2.17
C ALA A 94 -12.03 -0.62 2.68
N GLN A 95 -11.45 -1.39 1.76
CA GLN A 95 -10.53 -2.49 2.09
C GLN A 95 -9.15 -1.98 2.57
N GLY A 96 -8.40 -2.88 3.22
CA GLY A 96 -7.11 -2.61 3.85
C GLY A 96 -6.06 -1.84 3.04
N VAL A 97 -5.95 -2.01 1.71
CA VAL A 97 -5.02 -1.24 0.86
C VAL A 97 -5.40 0.26 0.81
N SER A 98 -6.69 0.57 0.65
CA SER A 98 -7.16 1.96 0.68
C SER A 98 -7.02 2.54 2.08
N TYR A 99 -7.33 1.75 3.11
CA TYR A 99 -7.23 2.14 4.51
C TYR A 99 -5.78 2.48 4.92
N THR A 100 -4.84 1.59 4.60
CA THR A 100 -3.39 1.77 4.85
C THR A 100 -2.77 2.94 4.10
N THR A 101 -3.45 3.50 3.09
CA THR A 101 -3.03 4.73 2.42
C THR A 101 -3.76 5.97 2.97
N GLY A 102 -5.07 5.84 3.22
CA GLY A 102 -5.93 6.93 3.68
C GLY A 102 -5.62 7.41 5.08
N VAL A 103 -5.37 6.50 6.03
CA VAL A 103 -5.03 6.86 7.41
C VAL A 103 -3.71 7.65 7.47
N PRO A 104 -2.59 7.22 6.85
CA PRO A 104 -1.38 8.03 6.77
C PRO A 104 -1.58 9.41 6.14
N ALA A 105 -2.42 9.52 5.10
CA ALA A 105 -2.72 10.80 4.46
C ALA A 105 -3.43 11.76 5.44
N MET A 106 -4.41 11.25 6.20
CA MET A 106 -5.07 11.98 7.27
C MET A 106 -4.08 12.37 8.38
N CYS A 107 -3.22 11.44 8.84
CA CYS A 107 -2.20 11.71 9.85
C CYS A 107 -1.21 12.80 9.40
N GLY A 108 -0.78 12.78 8.14
CA GLY A 108 0.11 13.80 7.57
C GLY A 108 -0.56 15.18 7.52
N ALA A 109 -1.82 15.24 7.10
CA ALA A 109 -2.62 16.47 7.15
C ALA A 109 -2.78 16.99 8.59
N MET A 110 -3.03 16.08 9.55
CA MET A 110 -3.10 16.41 10.97
C MET A 110 -1.77 16.96 11.50
N MET A 111 -0.61 16.39 11.12
CA MET A 111 0.71 16.92 11.52
C MET A 111 0.92 18.34 10.99
N PHE A 112 0.50 18.61 9.75
CA PHE A 112 0.60 19.95 9.17
C PHE A 112 -0.31 20.96 9.88
N LEU A 113 -1.59 20.61 10.09
CA LEU A 113 -2.57 21.48 10.75
C LEU A 113 -2.24 21.76 12.22
N GLN A 114 -1.63 20.81 12.92
CA GLN A 114 -1.13 20.99 14.29
C GLN A 114 0.20 21.76 14.35
N GLY A 115 0.77 22.14 13.21
CA GLY A 115 2.03 22.88 13.14
C GLY A 115 3.29 22.03 13.36
N LYS A 116 3.16 20.72 13.58
CA LYS A 116 4.29 19.81 13.85
C LYS A 116 5.16 19.58 12.61
N TRP A 117 4.53 19.50 11.44
CA TRP A 117 5.21 19.33 10.15
C TRP A 117 5.05 20.58 9.24
N LYS A 118 5.02 21.78 9.83
CA LYS A 118 4.80 23.02 9.10
C LYS A 118 6.11 23.78 8.89
N GLN A 119 6.70 23.67 7.70
CA GLN A 119 7.90 24.42 7.28
C GLN A 119 7.82 24.86 5.81
N PRO A 120 8.42 26.00 5.41
CA PRO A 120 8.46 26.44 4.02
C PRO A 120 9.32 25.51 3.15
N GLY A 121 8.78 25.05 2.02
CA GLY A 121 9.48 24.19 1.07
C GLY A 121 8.70 22.94 0.68
N VAL A 122 9.38 21.99 0.06
CA VAL A 122 8.85 20.67 -0.31
C VAL A 122 9.66 19.63 0.44
N PHE A 123 8.97 18.71 1.12
CA PHE A 123 9.59 17.76 2.04
C PHE A 123 9.01 16.37 1.86
N ASN A 124 9.86 15.36 2.02
CA ASN A 124 9.46 13.99 2.22
C ASN A 124 9.25 13.70 3.72
N VAL A 125 8.53 12.62 4.02
CA VAL A 125 8.13 12.25 5.39
C VAL A 125 9.33 11.97 6.31
N GLU A 126 10.41 11.39 5.78
CA GLU A 126 11.64 11.07 6.52
C GLU A 126 12.44 12.30 6.95
N GLN A 127 12.07 13.50 6.49
CA GLN A 127 12.71 14.76 6.87
C GLN A 127 12.07 15.39 8.12
N PHE A 128 11.02 14.79 8.66
CA PHE A 128 10.34 15.26 9.87
C PHE A 128 10.57 14.32 11.06
N ASP A 129 10.29 14.83 12.26
CA ASP A 129 10.20 13.99 13.47
C ASP A 129 9.07 12.95 13.30
N PRO A 130 9.40 11.64 13.31
CA PRO A 130 8.42 10.58 13.10
C PRO A 130 7.55 10.31 14.32
N ASP A 131 8.00 10.64 15.54
CA ASP A 131 7.34 10.25 16.79
C ASP A 131 5.85 10.68 16.87
N PRO A 132 5.48 11.95 16.60
CA PRO A 132 4.08 12.35 16.67
C PRO A 132 3.22 11.74 15.56
N PHE A 133 3.83 11.41 14.40
CA PHE A 133 3.12 10.78 13.29
C PHE A 133 2.86 9.31 13.57
N LEU A 134 3.86 8.57 14.04
CA LEU A 134 3.71 7.17 14.43
C LEU A 134 2.66 7.06 15.52
N LYS A 135 2.74 7.87 16.59
CA LYS A 135 1.70 7.90 17.63
C LYS A 135 0.29 8.04 17.05
N ALA A 136 0.09 9.02 16.17
CA ALA A 136 -1.20 9.23 15.51
C ALA A 136 -1.62 8.05 14.63
N LEU A 137 -0.69 7.45 13.89
CA LEU A 137 -0.94 6.28 13.04
C LEU A 137 -1.54 5.12 13.85
N GLY A 138 -0.95 4.82 15.00
CA GLY A 138 -1.41 3.76 15.90
C GLY A 138 -2.76 4.05 16.55
N GLU A 139 -2.96 5.29 17.00
CA GLU A 139 -4.23 5.74 17.59
C GLU A 139 -5.38 5.74 16.57
N ASN A 140 -5.08 5.85 15.27
CA ASN A 140 -6.06 5.90 14.18
C ASN A 140 -6.13 4.59 13.37
N GLY A 141 -5.87 3.45 14.02
CA GLY A 141 -6.21 2.13 13.47
C GLY A 141 -5.08 1.40 12.73
N LEU A 142 -3.87 1.96 12.69
CA LEU A 142 -2.69 1.32 12.09
C LEU A 142 -1.56 1.12 13.12
N PRO A 143 -1.77 0.29 14.15
CA PRO A 143 -0.72 -0.04 15.11
C PRO A 143 0.43 -0.80 14.42
N TRP A 144 1.66 -0.55 14.83
CA TRP A 144 2.83 -1.25 14.29
C TRP A 144 3.45 -2.18 15.33
N VAL A 145 4.20 -3.15 14.84
CA VAL A 145 4.98 -4.09 15.64
C VAL A 145 6.45 -3.85 15.34
N GLU A 146 7.26 -3.86 16.39
CA GLU A 146 8.71 -3.68 16.30
C GLU A 146 9.45 -4.90 16.80
N TYR A 147 10.54 -5.22 16.13
CA TYR A 147 11.46 -6.26 16.53
C TYR A 147 12.90 -5.80 16.37
N PHE A 148 13.74 -6.16 17.32
CA PHE A 148 15.15 -5.78 17.37
C PHE A 148 16.02 -7.05 17.36
N ASP A 149 17.18 -6.95 16.72
CA ASP A 149 18.20 -8.01 16.66
C ASP A 149 17.69 -9.33 16.08
N LEU A 150 16.74 -9.26 15.15
CA LEU A 150 16.26 -10.40 14.38
C LEU A 150 17.23 -10.81 13.27
N ASP A 151 17.21 -12.08 12.90
CA ASP A 151 17.71 -12.48 11.59
C ASP A 151 16.80 -11.90 10.48
N LEU A 152 17.36 -11.10 9.59
CA LEU A 152 16.63 -10.48 8.48
C LEU A 152 16.62 -11.33 7.21
N GLU A 153 17.15 -12.55 7.24
CA GLU A 153 17.17 -13.45 6.09
C GLU A 153 16.43 -14.78 6.38
N LEU A 154 15.91 -14.96 7.59
CA LEU A 154 14.92 -16.00 7.93
C LEU A 154 13.48 -15.54 7.66
#